data_AF-A0A699YCS7-F1
#
_entry.id   AF-A0A699YCS7-F1
#
_cell.length_a   1.000
_cell.length_b   1.000
_cell.length_c   1.000
_cell.angle_alpha   90.00
_cell.angle_beta   90.00
_cell.angle_gamma   90.00
#
_symmetry.space_group_name_H-M   'P 1'
#
loop_
_entity.id
_entity.type
_entity.pdbx_description
1 polymer ?
#
loop_
_entity_poly.entity_id
_entity_poly.type
_entity_poly.pdbx_seq_one_letter_code
_entity_poly.pdbx_strand_id
1 'polypeptide(L)'
;VGLNVDAAAALVESAGRYLLRNPPTRTRMENMLQVMMRLKGVRHLDPRQAALVEAAYYAATAPKGGFNAAKRKKRPPLHEYIRHLLLVQLSPTTLADVLRKLLRLPWEECEQYVLKCMLKVVRVRASNLPLIIQLGYALAQYYNSLGIAM
;
A
#
# COMPACT_ATOMS: atom_id res chain seq x y z
N VAL A 1 10.81 30.08 -28.91
CA VAL A 1 10.66 28.60 -29.02
C VAL A 1 10.90 27.89 -27.69
N GLY A 2 11.87 28.31 -26.88
CA GLY A 2 12.15 27.70 -25.56
C GLY A 2 10.99 27.73 -24.55
N LEU A 3 10.22 28.83 -24.46
CA LEU A 3 9.09 28.94 -23.51
C LEU A 3 8.03 27.82 -23.68
N ASN A 4 7.80 27.35 -24.90
CA ASN A 4 6.78 26.34 -25.16
C ASN A 4 7.18 24.96 -24.64
N VAL A 5 8.49 24.66 -24.62
CA VAL A 5 9.02 23.41 -24.10
C VAL A 5 8.95 23.41 -22.57
N ASP A 6 9.32 24.52 -21.95
CA ASP A 6 9.28 24.67 -20.50
C ASP A 6 7.83 24.60 -19.97
N ALA A 7 6.88 25.26 -20.64
CA ALA A 7 5.45 25.19 -20.29
C ALA A 7 4.88 23.77 -20.45
N ALA A 8 5.25 23.07 -21.53
CA ALA A 8 4.82 21.69 -21.74
C ALA A 8 5.41 20.74 -20.68
N ALA A 9 6.70 20.90 -20.34
CA ALA A 9 7.36 20.13 -19.30
C ALA A 9 6.70 20.34 -17.92
N ALA A 10 6.39 21.60 -17.55
CA ALA A 10 5.70 21.92 -16.31
C ALA A 10 4.29 21.30 -16.23
N LEU A 11 3.55 21.26 -17.34
CA LEU A 11 2.25 20.60 -17.42
C LEU A 11 2.37 19.08 -17.23
N VAL A 12 3.36 18.45 -17.87
CA VAL A 12 3.61 17.01 -17.73
C VAL A 12 4.05 16.63 -16.32
N GLU A 13 4.91 17.45 -15.71
CA GLU A 13 5.41 17.23 -14.35
C GLU A 13 4.28 17.28 -13.32
N SER A 14 3.37 18.25 -13.42
CA SER A 14 2.26 18.44 -12.48
C SER A 14 1.07 17.50 -12.75
N ALA A 15 0.58 17.44 -14.00
CA ALA A 15 -0.67 16.78 -14.35
C ALA A 15 -0.49 15.48 -15.16
N GLY A 16 0.72 15.19 -15.66
CA GLY A 16 0.95 14.07 -16.59
C GLY A 16 0.53 12.71 -16.03
N ARG A 17 0.80 12.44 -14.75
CA ARG A 17 0.36 11.20 -14.07
C ARG A 17 -1.15 11.04 -14.05
N TYR A 18 -1.87 12.13 -13.79
CA TYR A 18 -3.34 12.12 -13.73
C TYR A 18 -3.94 11.94 -15.13
N LEU A 19 -3.42 12.66 -16.11
CA LEU A 19 -3.89 12.59 -17.50
C LEU A 19 -3.63 11.21 -18.13
N LEU A 20 -2.53 10.54 -17.79
CA LEU A 20 -2.24 9.15 -18.20
C LEU A 20 -3.13 8.11 -17.50
N ARG A 21 -3.71 8.45 -16.34
CA ARG A 21 -4.57 7.54 -15.57
C ARG A 21 -6.00 7.49 -16.12
N ASN A 22 -6.48 8.59 -16.69
CA ASN A 22 -7.85 8.70 -17.18
C ASN A 22 -7.96 8.20 -18.63
N PRO A 23 -8.79 7.17 -18.91
CA PRO A 23 -9.00 6.65 -20.26
C PRO A 23 -9.26 7.70 -21.34
N PRO A 24 -10.10 8.74 -21.12
CA PRO A 24 -10.39 9.71 -22.19
C PRO A 24 -9.22 10.65 -22.53
N THR A 25 -8.33 10.95 -21.57
CA THR A 25 -7.21 11.88 -21.77
C THR A 25 -5.88 11.17 -22.07
N ARG A 26 -5.82 9.87 -21.82
CA ARG A 26 -4.60 9.08 -21.90
C ARG A 26 -3.94 9.14 -23.28
N THR A 27 -4.69 8.90 -24.36
CA THR A 27 -4.15 8.89 -25.72
C THR A 27 -3.56 10.24 -26.11
N ARG A 28 -4.22 11.34 -25.72
CA ARG A 28 -3.69 12.70 -25.97
C ARG A 28 -2.37 12.95 -25.22
N MET A 29 -2.30 12.50 -23.97
CA MET A 29 -1.10 12.66 -23.14
C MET A 29 0.07 11.79 -23.63
N GLU A 30 -0.18 10.56 -24.06
CA GLU A 30 0.83 9.67 -24.67
C GLU A 30 1.40 10.29 -25.96
N ASN A 31 0.53 10.83 -26.82
CA ASN A 31 0.97 11.53 -28.04
C ASN A 31 1.83 12.77 -27.72
N MET A 32 1.47 13.54 -26.70
CA MET A 32 2.24 14.72 -26.29
C MET A 32 3.64 14.34 -25.76
N LEU A 33 3.74 13.28 -24.96
CA LEU A 33 5.03 12.75 -24.48
C LEU A 33 5.92 12.27 -25.63
N GLN A 34 5.36 11.58 -26.63
CA GLN A 34 6.09 11.17 -27.83
C GLN A 34 6.64 12.36 -28.62
N VAL A 35 5.84 13.42 -28.78
CA VAL A 35 6.28 14.66 -29.45
C VAL A 35 7.43 15.32 -28.70
N MET A 36 7.35 15.41 -27.36
CA MET A 36 8.41 16.00 -26.54
C MET A 36 9.72 15.20 -26.63
N MET A 37 9.65 13.87 -26.58
CA MET A 37 10.83 13.00 -26.72
C MET A 37 11.42 13.05 -28.14
N ARG A 38 10.59 13.17 -29.18
CA ARG A 38 11.07 13.36 -30.55
C ARG A 38 11.74 14.73 -30.72
N LEU A 39 11.17 15.78 -30.14
CA LEU A 39 11.75 17.13 -30.18
C LEU A 39 13.13 17.17 -29.51
N LYS A 40 13.31 16.42 -28.41
CA LYS A 40 14.61 16.21 -27.76
C LYS A 40 15.67 15.63 -28.72
N GLY A 41 15.30 14.66 -29.56
CA GLY A 41 16.25 13.99 -30.46
C GLY A 41 16.53 14.72 -31.78
N VAL A 42 15.56 15.51 -32.28
CA VAL A 42 15.65 16.15 -33.61
C VAL A 42 16.14 17.60 -33.54
N ARG A 43 15.91 18.30 -32.42
CA ARG A 43 16.37 19.67 -32.23
C ARG A 43 17.51 19.69 -31.22
N HIS A 44 18.56 20.48 -31.49
CA HIS A 44 19.58 20.88 -30.52
C HIS A 44 18.96 21.77 -29.45
N LEU A 45 18.14 21.17 -28.58
CA LEU A 45 17.61 21.82 -27.40
C LEU A 45 18.78 22.13 -26.46
N ASP A 46 18.67 23.27 -25.77
CA ASP A 46 19.58 23.63 -24.70
C ASP A 46 19.63 22.48 -23.67
N PRO A 47 20.81 22.06 -23.19
CA PRO A 47 20.97 20.97 -22.23
C PRO A 47 19.99 21.03 -21.04
N ARG A 48 19.68 22.24 -20.56
CA ARG A 48 18.68 22.46 -19.50
C ARG A 48 17.29 21.97 -19.90
N GLN A 49 16.85 22.29 -21.12
CA GLN A 49 15.51 21.92 -21.61
C GLN A 49 15.42 20.43 -21.92
N ALA A 50 16.50 19.83 -22.42
CA ALA A 50 16.57 18.39 -22.62
C ALA A 50 16.43 17.62 -21.29
N ALA A 51 17.10 18.08 -20.23
CA ALA A 51 16.99 17.51 -18.90
C ALA A 51 15.58 17.67 -18.29
N LEU A 52 14.95 18.84 -18.47
CA LEU A 52 13.56 19.07 -18.01
C LEU A 52 12.56 18.12 -18.66
N VAL A 53 12.68 17.90 -19.97
CA VAL A 53 11.81 16.97 -20.71
C VAL A 53 11.99 15.54 -20.21
N GLU A 54 13.22 15.10 -19.96
CA GLU A 54 13.49 13.77 -19.40
C GLU A 54 12.93 13.60 -17.99
N ALA A 55 13.17 14.57 -17.11
CA ALA A 55 12.66 14.55 -15.75
C ALA A 55 11.13 14.47 -15.74
N ALA A 56 10.45 15.29 -16.54
CA ALA A 56 8.99 15.28 -16.67
C ALA A 56 8.48 13.96 -17.27
N TYR A 57 9.14 13.42 -18.30
CA TYR A 57 8.79 12.14 -18.93
C TYR A 57 8.87 10.99 -17.93
N TYR A 58 9.98 10.85 -17.20
CA TYR A 58 10.15 9.79 -16.21
C TYR A 58 9.23 10.00 -15.00
N ALA A 59 8.98 11.25 -14.59
CA ALA A 59 8.02 11.54 -13.53
C ALA A 59 6.62 11.06 -13.92
N ALA A 60 6.17 11.31 -15.15
CA ALA A 60 4.85 10.91 -15.64
C ALA A 60 4.72 9.41 -15.93
N THR A 61 5.78 8.76 -16.44
CA THR A 61 5.77 7.34 -16.84
C THR A 61 6.29 6.38 -15.77
N ALA A 62 6.78 6.89 -14.63
CA ALA A 62 7.26 6.08 -13.51
C ALA A 62 6.28 4.92 -13.21
N PRO A 63 6.77 3.67 -13.13
CA PRO A 63 5.94 2.51 -12.85
C PRO A 63 5.09 2.72 -11.60
N LYS A 64 3.87 2.15 -11.62
CA LYS A 64 2.80 2.29 -10.61
C LYS A 64 3.19 1.94 -9.16
N GLY A 65 4.42 1.55 -8.90
CA GLY A 65 4.96 1.30 -7.58
C GLY A 65 6.28 2.02 -7.42
N GLY A 66 6.24 3.31 -7.05
CA GLY A 66 7.23 3.77 -6.08
C GLY A 66 7.24 2.74 -4.95
N PHE A 67 8.44 2.29 -4.56
CA PHE A 67 8.83 1.11 -3.76
C PHE A 67 7.91 0.64 -2.61
N ASN A 68 6.87 1.38 -2.24
CA ASN A 68 5.97 1.15 -1.10
C ASN A 68 4.49 0.95 -1.45
N ALA A 69 4.06 1.01 -2.71
CA ALA A 69 2.71 0.59 -3.09
C ALA A 69 2.64 -0.94 -3.26
N ALA A 70 3.07 -1.68 -2.24
CA ALA A 70 2.81 -3.10 -2.16
C ALA A 70 1.30 -3.27 -2.32
N LYS A 71 0.86 -3.86 -3.46
CA LYS A 71 -0.54 -4.17 -3.72
C LYS A 71 -1.13 -4.76 -2.44
N ARG A 72 -1.96 -3.99 -1.73
CA ARG A 72 -2.62 -4.48 -0.53
C ARG A 72 -3.39 -5.70 -1.01
N LYS A 73 -2.94 -6.89 -0.60
CA LYS A 73 -3.59 -8.15 -0.97
C LYS A 73 -5.06 -7.97 -0.60
N LYS A 74 -5.96 -8.06 -1.58
CA LYS A 74 -7.40 -8.01 -1.33
C LYS A 74 -7.70 -9.13 -0.34
N ARG A 75 -8.18 -8.77 0.84
CA ARG A 75 -8.56 -9.70 1.90
C ARG A 75 -10.07 -9.57 2.13
N PRO A 76 -10.74 -10.64 2.55
CA PRO A 76 -12.11 -10.52 3.03
C PRO A 76 -12.15 -9.57 4.25
N PRO A 77 -13.27 -8.84 4.45
CA PRO A 77 -13.39 -7.82 5.49
C PRO A 77 -13.12 -8.38 6.89
N LEU A 78 -13.51 -9.62 7.13
CA LEU A 78 -13.27 -10.34 8.39
C LEU A 78 -11.77 -10.50 8.71
N HIS A 79 -10.97 -10.85 7.70
CA HIS A 79 -9.52 -10.97 7.82
C HIS A 79 -8.81 -9.62 8.02
N GLU A 80 -9.38 -8.52 7.51
CA GLU A 80 -8.88 -7.17 7.77
C GLU A 80 -9.22 -6.73 9.19
N TYR A 81 -10.42 -7.04 9.67
CA TYR A 81 -10.87 -6.74 11.03
C TYR A 81 -9.99 -7.43 12.09
N ILE A 82 -9.78 -8.76 11.97
CA ILE A 82 -8.90 -9.52 12.87
C ILE A 82 -7.47 -8.93 12.88
N ARG A 83 -6.97 -8.57 11.69
CA ARG A 83 -5.65 -7.97 11.54
C ARG A 83 -5.56 -6.61 12.22
N HIS A 84 -6.59 -5.78 12.10
CA HIS A 84 -6.67 -4.48 12.74
C HIS A 84 -6.68 -4.62 14.28
N LEU A 85 -7.47 -5.56 14.81
CA LEU A 85 -7.50 -5.85 16.24
C LEU A 85 -6.11 -6.24 16.79
N LEU A 86 -5.42 -7.18 16.14
CA LEU A 86 -4.17 -7.73 16.66
C LEU A 86 -2.93 -6.89 16.37
N LEU A 87 -2.85 -6.16 15.24
CA LEU A 87 -1.64 -5.42 14.86
C LEU A 87 -1.72 -3.91 15.11
N VAL A 88 -2.92 -3.35 15.14
CA VAL A 88 -3.11 -1.89 15.29
C VAL A 88 -3.65 -1.57 16.68
N GLN A 89 -4.72 -2.25 17.09
CA GLN A 89 -5.39 -1.92 18.36
C GLN A 89 -4.73 -2.52 19.58
N LEU A 90 -4.05 -3.67 19.46
CA LEU A 90 -3.46 -4.38 20.60
C LEU A 90 -2.46 -3.51 21.37
N SER A 91 -2.89 -3.08 22.56
CA SER A 91 -2.13 -2.35 23.57
C SER A 91 -2.48 -2.90 24.96
N PRO A 92 -1.65 -2.65 26.00
CA PRO A 92 -1.95 -3.13 27.35
C PRO A 92 -3.29 -2.61 27.89
N THR A 93 -3.71 -1.41 27.50
CA THR A 93 -4.98 -0.80 27.93
C THR A 93 -6.21 -1.35 27.20
N THR A 94 -6.04 -1.80 25.95
CA THR A 94 -7.16 -2.26 25.10
C THR A 94 -7.30 -3.78 25.09
N LEU A 95 -6.44 -4.51 25.82
CA LEU A 95 -6.40 -5.98 25.82
C LEU A 95 -7.76 -6.61 26.10
N ALA A 96 -8.47 -6.14 27.14
CA ALA A 96 -9.78 -6.66 27.52
C ALA A 96 -10.85 -6.41 26.44
N ASP A 97 -10.78 -5.27 25.75
CA ASP A 97 -11.70 -4.94 24.65
C ASP A 97 -11.43 -5.79 23.41
N VAL A 98 -10.15 -5.99 23.09
CA VAL A 98 -9.74 -6.86 21.98
C VAL A 98 -10.17 -8.29 22.25
N LEU A 99 -9.97 -8.81 23.46
CA LEU A 99 -10.42 -10.15 23.85
C LEU A 99 -11.94 -10.31 23.69
N ARG A 100 -12.74 -9.36 24.23
CA ARG A 100 -14.20 -9.37 24.08
C ARG A 100 -14.66 -9.33 22.62
N LYS A 101 -13.95 -8.60 21.76
CA LYS A 101 -14.23 -8.53 20.32
C LYS A 101 -13.87 -9.84 19.60
N LEU A 102 -12.76 -10.48 19.99
CA LEU A 102 -12.35 -11.76 19.43
C LEU A 102 -13.32 -12.90 19.81
N LEU A 103 -13.83 -12.90 21.04
CA LEU A 103 -14.82 -13.89 21.50
C LEU A 103 -16.16 -13.81 20.73
N ARG A 104 -16.47 -12.67 20.09
CA ARG A 104 -17.70 -12.48 19.29
C ARG A 104 -17.56 -12.87 17.82
N LEU A 105 -16.39 -13.33 17.39
CA LEU A 105 -16.16 -13.72 16.00
C LEU A 105 -16.76 -15.10 15.69
N PRO A 106 -17.12 -15.37 14.43
CA PRO A 106 -17.45 -16.72 13.97
C PRO A 106 -16.17 -17.57 13.94
N TRP A 107 -15.92 -18.33 15.01
CA TRP A 107 -14.64 -19.04 15.22
C TRP A 107 -14.38 -20.17 14.23
N GLU A 108 -15.42 -20.90 13.81
CA GLU A 108 -15.30 -22.04 12.87
C GLU A 108 -14.57 -21.67 11.58
N GLU A 109 -14.77 -20.46 11.06
CA GLU A 109 -14.14 -20.00 9.81
C GLU A 109 -12.82 -19.24 10.05
N CYS A 110 -12.63 -18.67 11.25
CA CYS A 110 -11.57 -17.71 11.52
C CYS A 110 -10.37 -18.27 12.28
N GLU A 111 -10.52 -19.41 12.95
CA GLU A 111 -9.54 -19.96 13.89
C GLU A 111 -8.12 -19.99 13.32
N GLN A 112 -7.96 -20.61 12.14
CA GLN A 112 -6.66 -20.72 11.45
C GLN A 112 -6.05 -19.36 11.11
N TYR A 113 -6.88 -18.37 10.76
CA TYR A 113 -6.41 -17.04 10.40
C TYR A 113 -6.03 -16.21 11.63
N VAL A 114 -6.73 -16.39 12.75
CA VAL A 114 -6.39 -15.77 14.04
C VAL A 114 -5.02 -16.27 14.51
N LEU A 115 -4.80 -17.60 14.54
CA LEU A 115 -3.51 -18.21 14.88
C LEU A 115 -2.37 -17.67 14.00
N LYS A 116 -2.59 -17.66 12.67
CA LYS A 116 -1.64 -17.09 11.71
C LYS A 116 -1.33 -15.61 11.98
N CYS A 117 -2.32 -14.84 12.42
CA CYS A 117 -2.12 -13.43 12.77
C CYS A 117 -1.35 -13.26 14.08
N MET A 118 -1.63 -14.08 15.11
CA MET A 118 -0.92 -14.04 16.40
C MET A 118 0.57 -14.37 16.23
N LEU A 119 0.90 -15.45 15.50
CA LEU A 119 2.28 -15.80 15.16
C LEU A 119 2.99 -14.68 14.38
N LYS A 120 2.26 -14.02 13.48
CA LYS A 120 2.80 -12.89 12.73
C LYS A 120 3.06 -11.67 13.61
N VAL A 121 2.24 -11.40 14.63
CA VAL A 121 2.46 -10.27 15.53
C VAL A 121 3.73 -10.50 16.36
N VAL A 122 3.93 -11.72 16.90
CA VAL A 122 5.15 -12.09 17.62
C VAL A 122 6.40 -11.84 16.76
N ARG A 123 6.37 -12.25 15.49
CA ARG A 123 7.50 -12.05 14.56
C ARG A 123 7.77 -10.59 14.20
N VAL A 124 6.75 -9.73 14.20
CA VAL A 124 6.87 -8.32 13.78
C VAL A 124 7.17 -7.39 14.95
N ARG A 125 6.60 -7.64 16.14
CA ARG A 125 6.81 -6.86 17.36
C ARG A 125 6.96 -7.79 18.56
N ALA A 126 8.19 -8.17 18.88
CA ALA A 126 8.50 -8.99 20.05
C ALA A 126 8.07 -8.32 21.38
N SER A 127 7.97 -6.99 21.43
CA SER A 127 7.46 -6.25 22.59
C SER A 127 6.02 -6.61 22.97
N ASN A 128 5.22 -7.06 22.00
CA ASN A 128 3.82 -7.42 22.22
C ASN A 128 3.65 -8.90 22.59
N LEU A 129 4.75 -9.66 22.71
CA LEU A 129 4.72 -11.08 23.08
C LEU A 129 3.93 -11.36 24.38
N PRO A 130 4.15 -10.67 25.52
CA PRO A 130 3.41 -10.97 26.75
C PRO A 130 1.90 -10.74 26.58
N LEU A 131 1.49 -9.71 25.81
CA LEU A 131 0.08 -9.43 25.53
C LEU A 131 -0.56 -10.53 24.69
N ILE A 132 0.18 -11.08 23.72
CA ILE A 132 -0.30 -12.17 22.87
C ILE A 132 -0.40 -13.47 23.67
N ILE A 133 0.57 -13.75 24.56
CA ILE A 133 0.53 -14.93 25.44
C ILE A 133 -0.69 -14.85 26.35
N GLN A 134 -0.92 -13.70 27.00
CA GLN A 134 -2.09 -13.51 27.87
C GLN A 134 -3.40 -13.65 27.09
N LEU A 135 -3.46 -13.08 25.88
CA LEU A 135 -4.63 -13.19 25.01
C LEU A 135 -4.85 -14.63 24.52
N GLY A 136 -3.78 -15.35 24.18
CA GLY A 136 -3.81 -16.75 23.78
C GLY A 136 -4.26 -17.66 24.90
N TYR A 137 -3.74 -17.47 26.12
CA TYR A 137 -4.17 -18.20 27.31
C TYR A 137 -5.66 -17.98 27.59
N ALA A 138 -6.13 -16.73 27.53
CA ALA A 138 -7.54 -16.42 27.72
C ALA A 138 -8.41 -17.07 26.65
N LEU A 139 -7.99 -17.08 25.38
CA LEU A 139 -8.73 -17.72 24.29
C LEU A 139 -8.74 -19.25 24.39
N ALA A 140 -7.65 -19.86 24.84
CA ALA A 140 -7.53 -21.30 25.02
C ALA A 140 -8.52 -21.84 26.08
N GLN A 141 -8.92 -21.02 27.06
CA GLN A 141 -9.94 -21.39 28.05
C GLN A 141 -11.35 -21.50 27.45
N TYR A 142 -11.65 -20.76 26.37
CA TYR A 142 -12.96 -20.79 25.72
C TYR A 142 -13.02 -21.74 24.52
N TYR A 143 -11.89 -21.93 23.83
CA TYR A 143 -11.79 -22.80 22.66
C TYR A 143 -10.68 -23.83 22.86
N ASN A 144 -11.08 -25.06 23.23
CA ASN A 144 -10.15 -26.18 23.43
C ASN A 144 -9.31 -26.50 22.18
N SER A 145 -9.81 -26.20 20.98
CA SER A 145 -9.08 -26.41 19.71
C SER A 145 -7.85 -25.49 19.59
N LEU A 146 -7.93 -24.25 20.10
CA LEU A 146 -6.82 -23.30 20.11
C LEU A 146 -5.74 -23.67 21.13
N GLY A 147 -6.14 -24.24 22.27
CA GLY A 147 -5.19 -24.67 23.30
C GLY A 147 -4.26 -25.80 22.84
N ILE A 148 -4.70 -26.61 21.88
CA ILE A 148 -3.92 -27.70 21.29
C ILE A 148 -3.02 -27.19 20.14
N ALA A 149 -3.42 -26.11 19.46
CA ALA A 149 -2.76 -25.58 18.27
C ALA A 149 -1.70 -24.49 18.54
N MET A 150 -1.62 -23.95 19.76
CA MET A 150 -0.61 -22.96 20.19
C MET A 150 0.63 -23.58 20.83
#